data_AF-A0A8R1I6F7-F1
#
_entry.id   AF-A0A8R1I6F7-F1
#
_cell.length_a   1.000
_cell.length_b   1.000
_cell.length_c   1.000
_cell.angle_alpha   90.00
_cell.angle_beta   90.00
_cell.angle_gamma   90.00
#
_symmetry.space_group_name_H-M   'P 1'
#
loop_
_entity.id
_entity.type
_entity.pdbx_description
1 polymer ?
#
loop_
_entity_poly.entity_id
_entity_poly.type
_entity_poly.pdbx_seq_one_letter_code
_entity_poly.pdbx_strand_id
1 'polypeptide(L)'
;MYHYILVLLVIGIFILLHSLFSKSGPKRSNDPESIKTIEEKTATLARLINAISIQNEINSGSVTMKEVIAEVLDVRNATLFDTITEKDISDVVKAVKTVGSITDRPAQIINETTEKLNKVLLLGNSTLQTFSISQMFSSLNGFDIHFGSIASGIHQLIENLGFIVQEIESSNPNKKMTVEHYSKFFFSFYNLHRYALQVLKKGHEDVKDIEKTLGGLNSLVVDIEKYQLLTNQTFSTTLISSLNSLLSSAVSIKSWLNVNNKTHVIKKLEYMNQIMATRVFGHDKKLLIGFPKHSKDLAEMFENLEEKWLKESLNKGNALDKLKRVLEPMSKIQRELVSIDKIWIKSIRETCASAVRKSLSSLKLLEKTKPIDVSDSLSKVNTTFGNLGSIADDNSAALDELKRLLSSSEPFTSFSNQLAGFLESPEIAQFPLNNFSLFEINNRDEKTDDDKFNLLKERLAIMNYSRNFEFIKEQMEILQSGKNKVTDYFQKIVGFNNITNITVASIRKLIEISQTVKSDIMAVKSFVQLLNELSTLSRKEREITDELTNKASIRTNFRPSGPSVRPSVRRPSASSAVRPVRPRTDRFVRFVRFVRFVRFVRFVRHALIGWAF
;
A
#
# COMPACT_ATOMS: atom_id res chain seq x y z
N MET A 1 58.20 -35.59 22.78
CA MET A 1 58.05 -36.54 21.64
C MET A 1 57.47 -35.87 20.38
N TYR A 2 56.36 -35.13 20.46
CA TYR A 2 55.72 -34.48 19.30
C TYR A 2 56.57 -33.42 18.56
N HIS A 3 57.37 -32.62 19.26
CA HIS A 3 58.31 -31.66 18.62
C HIS A 3 59.39 -32.36 17.79
N TYR A 4 59.82 -33.55 18.21
CA TYR A 4 60.85 -34.33 17.50
C TYR A 4 60.30 -34.89 16.18
N ILE A 5 59.04 -35.35 16.19
CA ILE A 5 58.35 -35.81 14.97
C ILE A 5 58.10 -34.63 14.02
N LEU A 6 57.66 -33.48 14.52
CA LEU A 6 57.43 -32.28 13.69
C LEU A 6 58.73 -31.79 13.03
N VAL A 7 59.84 -31.78 13.78
CA VAL A 7 61.17 -31.40 13.25
C VAL A 7 61.65 -32.42 12.22
N LEU A 8 61.50 -33.73 12.47
CA LEU A 8 61.84 -34.78 11.51
C LEU A 8 60.97 -34.73 10.25
N LEU A 9 59.69 -34.35 10.36
CA LEU A 9 58.77 -34.23 9.23
C LEU A 9 59.07 -32.97 8.42
N VAL A 10 59.42 -31.85 9.06
CA VAL A 10 59.90 -30.62 8.38
C VAL A 10 61.23 -30.86 7.68
N ILE A 11 62.17 -31.55 8.33
CA ILE A 11 63.46 -31.95 7.72
C ILE A 11 63.23 -32.94 6.58
N GLY A 12 62.33 -33.92 6.76
CA GLY A 12 61.94 -34.87 5.72
C GLY A 12 61.31 -34.18 4.50
N ILE A 13 60.42 -33.21 4.71
CA ILE A 13 59.82 -32.38 3.65
C ILE A 13 60.89 -31.50 2.99
N PHE A 14 61.84 -30.95 3.74
CA PHE A 14 62.96 -30.18 3.19
C PHE A 14 63.86 -31.03 2.29
N ILE A 15 64.15 -32.27 2.72
CA ILE A 15 64.92 -33.26 1.96
C ILE A 15 64.11 -33.74 0.74
N LEU A 16 62.80 -33.86 0.83
CA LEU A 16 61.91 -34.23 -0.27
C LEU A 16 61.76 -33.14 -1.32
N LEU A 17 61.58 -31.89 -0.90
CA LEU A 17 61.62 -30.73 -1.79
C LEU A 17 62.99 -30.66 -2.47
N HIS A 18 64.07 -30.83 -1.71
CA HIS A 18 65.42 -30.87 -2.28
C HIS A 18 65.55 -32.02 -3.28
N SER A 19 65.09 -33.24 -2.97
CA SER A 19 65.12 -34.40 -3.88
C SER A 19 64.25 -34.22 -5.14
N LEU A 20 63.06 -33.62 -5.01
CA LEU A 20 62.14 -33.33 -6.12
C LEU A 20 62.74 -32.30 -7.09
N PHE A 21 63.52 -31.34 -6.58
CA PHE A 21 64.15 -30.29 -7.39
C PHE A 21 65.61 -30.60 -7.79
N SER A 22 66.28 -31.57 -7.16
CA SER A 22 67.71 -31.86 -7.41
C SER A 22 67.96 -32.94 -8.48
N LYS A 23 66.93 -33.65 -8.93
CA LYS A 23 67.01 -34.57 -10.08
C LYS A 23 66.30 -34.00 -11.30
N SER A 24 66.70 -32.81 -11.71
CA SER A 24 66.56 -32.41 -13.11
C SER A 24 67.84 -31.67 -13.53
N GLY A 25 68.65 -32.31 -14.38
CA GLY A 25 69.61 -31.56 -15.18
C GLY A 25 68.83 -30.54 -16.04
N PRO A 26 69.47 -29.47 -16.54
CA PRO A 26 68.78 -28.35 -17.16
C PRO A 26 68.23 -28.75 -18.54
N LYS A 27 67.08 -29.42 -18.56
CA LYS A 27 66.19 -29.51 -19.70
C LYS A 27 64.84 -29.04 -19.23
N ARG A 28 64.39 -27.88 -19.74
CA ARG A 28 63.00 -27.45 -19.66
C ARG A 28 62.13 -28.50 -20.35
N SER A 29 61.67 -29.51 -19.61
CA SER A 29 60.49 -30.27 -20.03
C SER A 29 59.28 -29.41 -19.68
N ASN A 30 58.82 -28.60 -20.65
CA ASN A 30 57.48 -28.00 -20.62
C ASN A 30 56.41 -29.09 -20.85
N ASP A 31 56.61 -30.28 -20.27
CA ASP A 31 55.75 -31.42 -20.44
C ASP A 31 54.56 -31.29 -19.46
N PRO A 32 53.33 -31.08 -19.97
CA PRO A 32 52.16 -30.82 -19.12
C PRO A 32 51.94 -31.90 -18.06
N GLU A 33 52.34 -33.14 -18.34
CA GLU A 33 52.18 -34.28 -17.45
C GLU A 33 53.11 -34.20 -16.22
N SER A 34 54.32 -33.65 -16.39
CA SER A 34 55.27 -33.41 -15.30
C SER A 34 54.83 -32.28 -14.35
N ILE A 35 54.26 -31.20 -14.91
CA ILE A 35 53.74 -30.06 -14.14
C ILE A 35 52.50 -30.49 -13.35
N LYS A 36 51.59 -31.22 -13.99
CA LYS A 36 50.39 -31.78 -13.34
C LYS A 36 50.77 -32.70 -12.17
N THR A 37 51.79 -33.54 -12.34
CA THR A 37 52.32 -34.39 -11.26
C THR A 37 52.89 -33.58 -10.09
N ILE A 38 53.56 -32.45 -10.37
CA ILE A 38 54.09 -31.56 -9.32
C ILE A 38 52.95 -30.84 -8.58
N GLU A 39 51.93 -30.37 -9.30
CA GLU A 39 50.76 -29.73 -8.72
C GLU A 39 49.99 -30.68 -7.78
N GLU A 40 49.71 -31.91 -8.24
CA GLU A 40 49.03 -32.95 -7.46
C GLU A 40 49.82 -33.30 -6.18
N LYS A 41 51.12 -33.55 -6.29
CA LYS A 41 51.97 -33.83 -5.12
C LYS A 41 52.04 -32.65 -4.15
N THR A 42 52.09 -31.43 -4.67
CA THR A 42 52.10 -30.21 -3.85
C THR A 42 50.77 -30.02 -3.12
N ALA A 43 49.64 -30.28 -3.79
CA ALA A 43 48.31 -30.24 -3.17
C ALA A 43 48.16 -31.31 -2.08
N THR A 44 48.64 -32.54 -2.32
CA THR A 44 48.69 -33.62 -1.32
C THR A 44 49.47 -33.20 -0.08
N LEU A 45 50.68 -32.66 -0.25
CA LEU A 45 51.49 -32.18 0.87
C LEU A 45 50.83 -31.01 1.59
N ALA A 46 50.23 -30.08 0.87
CA ALA A 46 49.52 -28.95 1.46
C ALA A 46 48.36 -29.43 2.35
N ARG A 47 47.51 -30.35 1.88
CA ARG A 47 46.43 -30.93 2.67
C ARG A 47 46.96 -31.62 3.93
N LEU A 48 48.00 -32.44 3.79
CA LEU A 48 48.59 -33.17 4.91
C LEU A 48 49.17 -32.23 5.99
N ILE A 49 49.93 -31.21 5.57
CA ILE A 49 50.52 -30.23 6.49
C ILE A 49 49.43 -29.44 7.21
N ASN A 50 48.38 -29.03 6.50
CA ASN A 50 47.27 -28.31 7.09
C ASN A 50 46.47 -29.19 8.06
N ALA A 51 46.26 -30.48 7.75
CA ALA A 51 45.60 -31.42 8.67
C ALA A 51 46.37 -31.57 9.99
N ILE A 52 47.69 -31.73 9.89
CA ILE A 52 48.58 -31.80 11.06
C ILE A 52 48.53 -30.49 11.85
N SER A 53 48.52 -29.34 11.19
CA SER A 53 48.45 -28.03 11.84
C SER A 53 47.14 -27.87 12.63
N ILE A 54 46.00 -28.07 11.97
CA ILE A 54 44.66 -27.96 12.60
C ILE A 54 44.57 -28.92 13.80
N GLN A 55 45.01 -30.16 13.63
CA GLN A 55 44.94 -31.12 14.72
C GLN A 55 45.81 -30.72 15.93
N ASN A 56 47.02 -30.22 15.69
CA ASN A 56 47.88 -29.73 16.77
C ASN A 56 47.27 -28.51 17.47
N GLU A 57 46.63 -27.62 16.72
CA GLU A 57 45.94 -26.45 17.26
C GLU A 57 44.73 -26.84 18.13
N ILE A 58 43.99 -27.88 17.71
CA ILE A 58 42.90 -28.48 18.50
C ILE A 58 43.44 -29.16 19.77
N ASN A 59 44.47 -29.99 19.64
CA ASN A 59 45.05 -30.72 20.77
C ASN A 59 45.66 -29.80 21.83
N SER A 60 46.20 -28.65 21.42
CA SER A 60 46.73 -27.62 22.33
C SER A 60 45.64 -26.74 22.95
N GLY A 61 44.38 -26.87 22.51
CA GLY A 61 43.27 -26.03 22.92
C GLY A 61 43.32 -24.60 22.35
N SER A 62 44.24 -24.32 21.43
CA SER A 62 44.37 -23.01 20.78
C SER A 62 43.26 -22.74 19.75
N VAL A 63 42.65 -23.80 19.21
CA VAL A 63 41.50 -23.77 18.31
C VAL A 63 40.48 -24.78 18.80
N THR A 64 39.22 -24.41 18.78
CA THR A 64 38.09 -25.27 19.10
C THR A 64 37.48 -25.86 17.83
N MET A 65 36.92 -27.06 17.92
CA MET A 65 36.17 -27.66 16.80
C MET A 65 35.04 -26.75 16.28
N LYS A 66 34.50 -25.96 17.19
CA LYS A 66 33.48 -24.96 16.92
C LYS A 66 33.97 -23.82 16.02
N GLU A 67 35.22 -23.37 16.17
CA GLU A 67 35.82 -22.37 15.28
C GLU A 67 36.07 -22.94 13.89
N VAL A 68 36.46 -24.22 13.79
CA VAL A 68 36.58 -24.93 12.51
C VAL A 68 35.23 -24.96 11.80
N ILE A 69 34.15 -25.37 12.49
CA ILE A 69 32.79 -25.38 11.92
C ILE A 69 32.31 -23.98 11.53
N ALA A 70 32.61 -22.97 12.36
CA ALA A 70 32.27 -21.59 12.05
C ALA A 70 32.91 -21.14 10.73
N GLU A 71 34.18 -21.50 10.48
CA GLU A 71 34.86 -21.16 9.23
C GLU A 71 34.28 -21.91 8.01
N VAL A 72 33.86 -23.17 8.16
CA VAL A 72 33.18 -23.97 7.10
C VAL A 72 31.86 -23.31 6.71
N LEU A 73 31.11 -22.91 7.73
CA LEU A 73 29.82 -22.23 7.57
C LEU A 73 29.99 -20.75 7.25
N ASP A 74 31.20 -20.22 7.12
CA ASP A 74 31.46 -18.80 6.87
C ASP A 74 30.78 -17.88 7.91
N VAL A 75 30.86 -18.27 9.19
CA VAL A 75 30.30 -17.57 10.36
C VAL A 75 31.44 -16.91 11.13
N ARG A 76 31.43 -15.58 11.19
CA ARG A 76 32.52 -14.78 11.79
C ARG A 76 32.68 -14.97 13.29
N ASN A 77 31.57 -15.08 14.02
CA ASN A 77 31.59 -15.20 15.47
C ASN A 77 31.10 -16.58 15.89
N ALA A 78 32.04 -17.48 16.16
CA ALA A 78 31.74 -18.80 16.66
C ALA A 78 30.88 -18.73 17.94
N THR A 79 31.06 -17.76 18.84
CA THR A 79 30.32 -17.68 20.13
C THR A 79 28.80 -17.60 19.97
N LEU A 80 28.29 -17.21 18.79
CA LEU A 80 26.86 -17.27 18.46
C LEU A 80 26.28 -18.68 18.62
N PHE A 81 27.05 -19.73 18.31
CA PHE A 81 26.63 -21.12 18.53
C PHE A 81 26.48 -21.48 20.02
N ASP A 82 27.07 -20.76 20.96
CA ASP A 82 26.84 -21.00 22.41
C ASP A 82 25.57 -20.29 22.88
N THR A 83 25.23 -19.20 22.18
CA THR A 83 24.18 -18.28 22.60
C THR A 83 22.79 -18.74 22.17
N ILE A 84 22.66 -19.56 21.13
CA ILE A 84 21.38 -20.08 20.60
C ILE A 84 21.14 -21.53 21.02
N THR A 85 20.09 -21.80 21.81
CA THR A 85 19.63 -23.13 22.22
C THR A 85 18.67 -23.80 21.23
N GLU A 86 18.46 -25.12 21.34
CA GLU A 86 17.45 -25.85 20.55
C GLU A 86 16.04 -25.29 20.79
N LYS A 87 15.73 -24.89 22.03
CA LYS A 87 14.51 -24.15 22.35
C LYS A 87 14.46 -22.81 21.61
N ASP A 88 15.55 -22.04 21.63
CA ASP A 88 15.62 -20.76 20.91
C ASP A 88 15.39 -20.94 19.39
N ILE A 89 15.93 -22.01 18.80
CA ILE A 89 15.69 -22.39 17.41
C ILE A 89 14.21 -22.65 17.16
N SER A 90 13.58 -23.47 18.00
CA SER A 90 12.15 -23.77 17.90
C SER A 90 11.31 -22.50 17.97
N ASP A 91 11.64 -21.58 18.88
CA ASP A 91 10.95 -20.30 19.04
C ASP A 91 11.13 -19.39 17.82
N VAL A 92 12.34 -19.36 17.22
CA VAL A 92 12.57 -18.64 15.95
C VAL A 92 11.79 -19.26 14.80
N VAL A 93 11.77 -20.58 14.67
CA VAL A 93 10.98 -21.26 13.62
C VAL A 93 9.51 -20.94 13.76
N LYS A 94 8.96 -20.98 14.98
CA LYS A 94 7.58 -20.56 15.25
C LYS A 94 7.36 -19.11 14.82
N ALA A 95 8.27 -18.20 15.16
CA ALA A 95 8.15 -16.80 14.79
C ALA A 95 8.18 -16.57 13.27
N VAL A 96 9.05 -17.27 12.53
CA VAL A 96 9.09 -17.21 11.06
C VAL A 96 7.79 -17.77 10.47
N LYS A 97 7.26 -18.88 10.99
CA LYS A 97 5.96 -19.43 10.58
C LYS A 97 4.83 -18.45 10.85
N THR A 98 4.82 -17.79 12.01
CA THR A 98 3.85 -16.75 12.34
C THR A 98 3.91 -15.61 11.31
N VAL A 99 5.08 -15.10 10.96
CA VAL A 99 5.20 -14.08 9.89
C VAL A 99 4.71 -14.61 8.54
N GLY A 100 5.01 -15.87 8.24
CA GLY A 100 4.47 -16.57 7.08
C GLY A 100 2.94 -16.50 7.03
N SER A 101 2.26 -16.89 8.11
CA SER A 101 0.80 -16.82 8.22
C SER A 101 0.25 -15.39 8.20
N ILE A 102 0.96 -14.42 8.79
CA ILE A 102 0.59 -13.00 8.74
C ILE A 102 0.65 -12.47 7.31
N THR A 103 1.56 -12.98 6.48
CA THR A 103 1.83 -12.45 5.13
C THR A 103 1.34 -13.36 4.00
N ASP A 104 0.67 -14.47 4.34
CA ASP A 104 0.12 -15.42 3.38
C ASP A 104 -1.17 -14.92 2.74
N ARG A 105 -1.04 -13.92 1.88
CA ARG A 105 -2.14 -13.40 1.07
C ARG A 105 -1.61 -12.72 -0.20
N PRO A 106 -2.41 -12.69 -1.28
CA PRO A 106 -2.10 -11.89 -2.46
C PRO A 106 -2.13 -10.39 -2.14
N ALA A 107 -1.14 -9.63 -2.63
CA ALA A 107 -1.09 -8.17 -2.49
C ALA A 107 -2.31 -7.47 -3.14
N GLN A 108 -2.87 -8.08 -4.19
CA GLN A 108 -4.09 -7.60 -4.85
C GLN A 108 -5.27 -7.48 -3.88
N ILE A 109 -5.46 -8.47 -2.98
CA ILE A 109 -6.57 -8.47 -2.02
C ILE A 109 -6.47 -7.27 -1.06
N ILE A 110 -5.26 -6.90 -0.65
CA ILE A 110 -5.03 -5.74 0.23
C ILE A 110 -5.46 -4.43 -0.45
N ASN A 111 -5.01 -4.22 -1.69
CA ASN A 111 -5.32 -3.01 -2.44
C ASN A 111 -6.83 -2.90 -2.72
N GLU A 112 -7.46 -4.01 -3.14
CA GLU A 112 -8.90 -4.08 -3.34
C GLU A 112 -9.68 -3.81 -2.05
N THR A 113 -9.24 -4.38 -0.92
CA THR A 113 -9.89 -4.12 0.38
C THR A 113 -9.80 -2.64 0.74
N THR A 114 -8.62 -2.05 0.59
CA THR A 114 -8.38 -0.63 0.89
C THR A 114 -9.27 0.27 0.04
N GLU A 115 -9.37 0.00 -1.26
CA GLU A 115 -10.22 0.76 -2.18
C GLU A 115 -11.70 0.64 -1.80
N LYS A 116 -12.18 -0.57 -1.52
CA LYS A 116 -13.58 -0.82 -1.13
C LYS A 116 -13.93 -0.11 0.19
N LEU A 117 -13.05 -0.20 1.20
CA LEU A 117 -13.26 0.50 2.49
C LEU A 117 -13.22 2.03 2.31
N ASN A 118 -12.35 2.56 1.43
CA ASN A 118 -12.34 3.98 1.11
C ASN A 118 -13.64 4.44 0.45
N LYS A 119 -14.20 3.68 -0.49
CA LYS A 119 -15.49 3.99 -1.12
C LYS A 119 -16.60 4.09 -0.08
N VAL A 120 -16.64 3.16 0.89
CA VAL A 120 -17.60 3.20 2.01
C VAL A 120 -17.41 4.44 2.90
N LEU A 121 -16.16 4.84 3.17
CA LEU A 121 -15.86 6.00 4.03
C LEU A 121 -16.12 7.36 3.35
N LEU A 122 -15.79 7.51 2.07
CA LEU A 122 -15.88 8.77 1.32
C LEU A 122 -17.33 9.26 1.15
N LEU A 123 -18.28 8.33 1.10
CA LEU A 123 -19.71 8.63 0.95
C LEU A 123 -20.39 9.01 2.29
N GLY A 124 -19.62 9.23 3.37
CA GLY A 124 -20.11 9.35 4.74
C GLY A 124 -20.48 10.75 5.24
N ASN A 125 -20.51 11.78 4.40
CA ASN A 125 -20.69 13.19 4.81
C ASN A 125 -22.02 13.80 4.32
N SER A 126 -23.10 13.04 4.30
CA SER A 126 -24.41 13.60 3.99
C SER A 126 -24.86 14.56 5.09
N THR A 127 -25.05 15.81 4.71
CA THR A 127 -25.62 16.89 5.53
C THR A 127 -27.11 17.02 5.26
N LEU A 128 -27.85 15.90 5.29
CA LEU A 128 -29.32 15.92 5.20
C LEU A 128 -29.88 16.53 6.49
N GLN A 129 -29.64 17.83 6.66
CA GLN A 129 -29.95 18.61 7.83
C GLN A 129 -31.21 19.44 7.54
N THR A 130 -32.11 19.41 8.51
CA THR A 130 -33.15 20.41 8.83
C THR A 130 -34.48 20.45 8.08
N PHE A 131 -34.67 19.87 6.89
CA PHE A 131 -35.98 19.89 6.21
C PHE A 131 -36.53 18.49 5.91
N SER A 132 -37.85 18.30 6.03
CA SER A 132 -38.49 17.04 5.65
C SER A 132 -38.48 16.90 4.12
N ILE A 133 -37.98 15.78 3.59
CA ILE A 133 -38.00 15.51 2.15
C ILE A 133 -39.43 15.60 1.60
N SER A 134 -40.43 15.17 2.37
CA SER A 134 -41.83 15.33 2.01
C SER A 134 -42.25 16.80 1.84
N GLN A 135 -41.74 17.71 2.68
CA GLN A 135 -41.98 19.15 2.54
C GLN A 135 -41.31 19.72 1.28
N MET A 136 -40.12 19.23 0.94
CA MET A 136 -39.44 19.61 -0.31
C MET A 136 -40.26 19.21 -1.54
N PHE A 137 -40.73 17.96 -1.59
CA PHE A 137 -41.62 17.52 -2.68
C PHE A 137 -42.95 18.29 -2.71
N SER A 138 -43.55 18.58 -1.55
CA SER A 138 -44.75 19.42 -1.48
C SER A 138 -44.51 20.83 -2.03
N SER A 139 -43.34 21.41 -1.76
CA SER A 139 -42.96 22.75 -2.26
C SER A 139 -42.84 22.75 -3.78
N LEU A 140 -42.26 21.71 -4.38
CA LEU A 140 -42.20 21.56 -5.84
C LEU A 140 -43.58 21.38 -6.47
N ASN A 141 -44.46 20.60 -5.82
CA ASN A 141 -45.83 20.37 -6.30
C ASN A 141 -46.70 21.63 -6.27
N GLY A 142 -46.38 22.57 -5.37
CA GLY A 142 -47.05 23.85 -5.23
C GLY A 142 -46.51 24.95 -6.16
N PHE A 143 -45.58 24.64 -7.07
CA PHE A 143 -45.01 25.64 -7.98
C PHE A 143 -46.07 26.16 -8.96
N ASP A 144 -46.43 27.43 -8.79
CA ASP A 144 -47.28 28.14 -9.73
C ASP A 144 -46.87 29.61 -9.84
N ILE A 145 -46.81 30.10 -11.08
CA ILE A 145 -46.62 31.51 -11.41
C ILE A 145 -47.73 31.90 -12.38
N HIS A 146 -48.55 32.88 -11.98
CA HIS A 146 -49.72 33.30 -12.74
C HIS A 146 -49.36 34.32 -13.82
N PHE A 147 -49.18 33.87 -15.07
CA PHE A 147 -48.99 34.75 -16.23
C PHE A 147 -50.30 35.18 -16.90
N GLY A 148 -51.41 34.47 -16.67
CA GLY A 148 -52.67 34.69 -17.39
C GLY A 148 -53.24 36.10 -17.24
N SER A 149 -53.16 36.69 -16.04
CA SER A 149 -53.60 38.07 -15.80
C SER A 149 -52.72 39.11 -16.50
N ILE A 150 -51.42 38.83 -16.66
CA ILE A 150 -50.47 39.70 -17.38
C ILE A 150 -50.77 39.63 -18.88
N ALA A 151 -50.88 38.41 -19.42
CA ALA A 151 -51.18 38.20 -20.84
C ALA A 151 -52.53 38.82 -21.25
N SER A 152 -53.57 38.63 -20.45
CA SER A 152 -54.88 39.25 -20.69
C SER A 152 -54.83 40.78 -20.60
N GLY A 153 -54.12 41.32 -19.61
CA GLY A 153 -53.92 42.77 -19.48
C GLY A 153 -53.17 43.38 -20.66
N ILE A 154 -52.13 42.70 -21.15
CA ILE A 154 -51.36 43.13 -22.33
C ILE A 154 -52.20 43.08 -23.60
N HIS A 155 -53.01 42.05 -23.80
CA HIS A 155 -53.91 41.98 -24.96
C HIS A 155 -54.87 43.17 -25.01
N GLN A 156 -55.51 43.50 -23.88
CA GLN A 156 -56.39 44.67 -23.78
C GLN A 156 -55.65 45.98 -24.02
N LEU A 157 -54.39 46.09 -23.59
CA LEU A 157 -53.57 47.28 -23.81
C LEU A 157 -53.23 47.46 -25.30
N ILE A 158 -52.83 46.40 -25.98
CA ILE A 158 -52.53 46.42 -27.40
C ILE A 158 -53.78 46.78 -28.21
N GLU A 159 -54.92 46.16 -27.90
CA GLU A 159 -56.20 46.41 -28.58
C GLU A 159 -56.63 47.89 -28.43
N ASN A 160 -56.69 48.40 -27.20
CA ASN A 160 -57.10 49.79 -26.98
C ASN A 160 -56.09 50.79 -27.55
N LEU A 161 -54.78 50.50 -27.49
CA LEU A 161 -53.77 51.35 -28.13
C LEU A 161 -53.96 51.37 -29.65
N GLY A 162 -54.23 50.24 -30.28
CA GLY A 162 -54.52 50.15 -31.72
C GLY A 162 -55.70 51.02 -32.15
N PHE A 163 -56.81 50.96 -31.40
CA PHE A 163 -57.97 51.84 -31.64
C PHE A 163 -57.62 53.32 -31.49
N ILE A 164 -56.86 53.69 -30.45
CA ILE A 164 -56.45 55.08 -30.22
C ILE A 164 -55.57 55.59 -31.38
N VAL A 165 -54.62 54.79 -31.83
CA VAL A 165 -53.73 55.12 -32.97
C VAL A 165 -54.55 55.34 -34.24
N GLN A 166 -55.44 54.40 -34.56
CA GLN A 166 -56.28 54.47 -35.75
C GLN A 166 -57.13 55.74 -35.78
N GLU A 167 -57.73 56.12 -34.64
CA GLU A 167 -58.53 57.34 -34.54
C GLU A 167 -57.66 58.61 -34.61
N ILE A 168 -56.48 58.64 -33.99
CA ILE A 168 -55.56 59.79 -34.07
C ILE A 168 -55.11 60.09 -35.50
N GLU A 169 -54.92 59.04 -36.30
CA GLU A 169 -54.50 59.11 -37.71
C GLU A 169 -55.65 59.33 -38.69
N SER A 170 -56.91 59.20 -38.24
CA SER A 170 -58.10 59.37 -39.07
C SER A 170 -58.31 60.82 -39.51
N SER A 171 -58.79 61.00 -40.75
CA SER A 171 -59.22 62.30 -41.27
C SER A 171 -60.54 62.80 -40.67
N ASN A 172 -61.32 61.90 -40.05
CA ASN A 172 -62.56 62.23 -39.34
C ASN A 172 -62.68 61.37 -38.05
N PRO A 173 -61.98 61.75 -36.96
CA PRO A 173 -61.88 60.93 -35.75
C PRO A 173 -63.15 60.92 -34.91
N ASN A 174 -63.51 59.77 -34.36
CA ASN A 174 -64.53 59.64 -33.31
C ASN A 174 -63.92 59.90 -31.93
N LYS A 175 -63.72 61.18 -31.63
CA LYS A 175 -63.02 61.66 -30.43
C LYS A 175 -63.59 61.11 -29.12
N LYS A 176 -64.92 61.03 -29.00
CA LYS A 176 -65.60 60.46 -27.81
C LYS A 176 -65.20 59.00 -27.59
N MET A 177 -65.25 58.19 -28.65
CA MET A 177 -64.85 56.78 -28.61
C MET A 177 -63.34 56.63 -28.30
N THR A 178 -62.49 57.50 -28.84
CA THR A 178 -61.05 57.52 -28.52
C THR A 178 -60.79 57.77 -27.03
N VAL A 179 -61.50 58.72 -26.42
CA VAL A 179 -61.40 59.02 -24.98
C VAL A 179 -61.88 57.83 -24.13
N GLU A 180 -62.94 57.13 -24.55
CA GLU A 180 -63.42 55.91 -23.88
C GLU A 180 -62.40 54.77 -23.94
N HIS A 181 -61.81 54.51 -25.12
CA HIS A 181 -60.74 53.51 -25.27
C HIS A 181 -59.48 53.86 -24.47
N TYR A 182 -59.14 55.15 -24.38
CA TYR A 182 -58.04 55.58 -23.53
C TYR A 182 -58.31 55.31 -22.04
N SER A 183 -59.51 55.59 -21.54
CA SER A 183 -59.87 55.29 -20.15
C SER A 183 -59.73 53.79 -19.83
N LYS A 184 -60.14 52.92 -20.76
CA LYS A 184 -59.95 51.46 -20.65
C LYS A 184 -58.47 51.08 -20.67
N PHE A 185 -57.72 51.64 -21.62
CA PHE A 185 -56.28 51.46 -21.73
C PHE A 185 -55.55 51.84 -20.44
N PHE A 186 -55.84 53.01 -19.89
CA PHE A 186 -55.24 53.52 -18.65
C PHE A 186 -55.50 52.57 -17.47
N PHE A 187 -56.75 52.13 -17.30
CA PHE A 187 -57.10 51.22 -16.22
C PHE A 187 -56.36 49.88 -16.34
N SER A 188 -56.29 49.30 -17.54
CA SER A 188 -55.53 48.06 -17.78
C SER A 188 -54.03 48.27 -17.55
N PHE A 189 -53.48 49.42 -17.94
CA PHE A 189 -52.05 49.75 -17.78
C PHE A 189 -51.69 49.86 -16.31
N TYR A 190 -52.51 50.59 -15.57
CA TYR A 190 -52.37 50.77 -14.13
C TYR A 190 -52.43 49.43 -13.40
N ASN A 191 -53.38 48.56 -13.76
CA ASN A 191 -53.50 47.24 -13.14
C ASN A 191 -52.31 46.33 -13.45
N LEU A 192 -51.85 46.32 -14.70
CA LEU A 192 -50.66 45.58 -15.11
C LEU A 192 -49.43 46.04 -14.32
N HIS A 193 -49.17 47.35 -14.28
CA HIS A 193 -47.97 47.89 -13.66
C HIS A 193 -47.98 47.81 -12.13
N ARG A 194 -49.08 48.20 -11.49
CA ARG A 194 -49.15 48.30 -10.02
C ARG A 194 -49.40 46.95 -9.35
N TYR A 195 -50.14 46.05 -10.01
CA TYR A 195 -50.51 44.77 -9.40
C TYR A 195 -49.84 43.59 -10.08
N ALA A 196 -50.04 43.39 -11.38
CA ALA A 196 -49.63 42.15 -12.04
C ALA A 196 -48.10 41.98 -12.09
N LEU A 197 -47.34 43.03 -12.41
CA LEU A 197 -45.87 42.99 -12.38
C LEU A 197 -45.30 42.86 -10.95
N GLN A 198 -45.96 43.43 -9.93
CA GLN A 198 -45.53 43.28 -8.55
C GLN A 198 -45.75 41.85 -8.04
N VAL A 199 -46.86 41.21 -8.42
CA VAL A 199 -47.11 39.79 -8.16
C VAL A 199 -46.04 38.93 -8.82
N LEU A 200 -45.65 39.23 -10.06
CA LEU A 200 -44.59 38.49 -10.74
C LEU A 200 -43.21 38.67 -10.08
N LYS A 201 -42.88 39.88 -9.63
CA LYS A 201 -41.65 40.13 -8.85
C LYS A 201 -41.63 39.34 -7.55
N LYS A 202 -42.77 39.21 -6.87
CA LYS A 202 -42.90 38.32 -5.70
C LYS A 202 -42.71 36.85 -6.07
N GLY A 203 -43.33 36.40 -7.17
CA GLY A 203 -43.15 35.04 -7.68
C GLY A 203 -41.69 34.70 -8.05
N HIS A 204 -40.90 35.69 -8.46
CA HIS A 204 -39.46 35.53 -8.67
C HIS A 204 -38.68 35.28 -7.37
N GLU A 205 -39.10 35.86 -6.23
CA GLU A 205 -38.51 35.49 -4.92
C GLU A 205 -38.89 34.05 -4.54
N ASP A 206 -40.13 33.62 -4.82
CA ASP A 206 -40.55 32.23 -4.59
C ASP A 206 -39.71 31.24 -5.44
N VAL A 207 -39.28 31.62 -6.65
CA VAL A 207 -38.35 30.83 -7.48
C VAL A 207 -37.01 30.63 -6.77
N LYS A 208 -36.47 31.63 -6.08
CA LYS A 208 -35.20 31.47 -5.32
C LYS A 208 -35.34 30.48 -4.17
N ASP A 209 -36.49 30.45 -3.50
CA ASP A 209 -36.77 29.47 -2.44
C ASP A 209 -36.85 28.04 -3.00
N ILE A 210 -37.36 27.88 -4.23
CA ILE A 210 -37.36 26.60 -4.95
C ILE A 210 -35.94 26.17 -5.35
N GLU A 211 -35.08 27.10 -5.75
CA GLU A 211 -33.67 26.80 -6.05
C GLU A 211 -32.98 26.18 -4.83
N LYS A 212 -33.20 26.75 -3.65
CA LYS A 212 -32.71 26.18 -2.38
C LYS A 212 -33.28 24.80 -2.11
N THR A 213 -34.56 24.58 -2.40
CA THR A 213 -35.24 23.28 -2.25
C THR A 213 -34.62 22.22 -3.17
N LEU A 214 -34.36 22.56 -4.44
CA LEU A 214 -33.68 21.67 -5.39
C LEU A 214 -32.24 21.38 -4.97
N GLY A 215 -31.50 22.38 -4.48
CA GLY A 215 -30.16 22.17 -3.91
C GLY A 215 -30.19 21.20 -2.73
N GLY A 216 -31.20 21.30 -1.87
CA GLY A 216 -31.46 20.35 -0.78
C GLY A 216 -31.74 18.93 -1.29
N LEU A 217 -32.63 18.77 -2.27
CA LEU A 217 -32.91 17.47 -2.87
C LEU A 217 -31.71 16.88 -3.60
N ASN A 218 -30.88 17.71 -4.26
CA ASN A 218 -29.69 17.24 -4.95
C ASN A 218 -28.67 16.61 -3.98
N SER A 219 -28.66 17.00 -2.71
CA SER A 219 -27.83 16.32 -1.69
C SER A 219 -28.20 14.83 -1.50
N LEU A 220 -29.45 14.44 -1.81
CA LEU A 220 -29.91 13.04 -1.77
C LEU A 220 -29.18 12.16 -2.78
N VAL A 221 -28.63 12.71 -3.86
CA VAL A 221 -27.90 11.95 -4.89
C VAL A 221 -26.78 11.13 -4.27
N VAL A 222 -25.98 11.74 -3.39
CA VAL A 222 -24.87 11.06 -2.70
C VAL A 222 -25.37 9.92 -1.79
N ASP A 223 -26.51 10.13 -1.15
CA ASP A 223 -27.13 9.12 -0.28
C ASP A 223 -27.71 7.95 -1.08
N ILE A 224 -28.28 8.22 -2.25
CA ILE A 224 -28.73 7.20 -3.20
C ILE A 224 -27.53 6.38 -3.68
N GLU A 225 -26.44 7.02 -4.11
CA GLU A 225 -25.22 6.32 -4.55
C GLU A 225 -24.65 5.42 -3.45
N LYS A 226 -24.66 5.91 -2.20
CA LYS A 226 -24.23 5.11 -1.05
C LYS A 226 -25.13 3.92 -0.80
N TYR A 227 -26.44 4.13 -0.84
CA TYR A 227 -27.41 3.06 -0.69
C TYR A 227 -27.20 1.98 -1.76
N GLN A 228 -27.16 2.37 -3.03
CA GLN A 228 -26.94 1.48 -4.17
C GLN A 228 -25.62 0.70 -4.05
N LEU A 229 -24.54 1.34 -3.55
CA LEU A 229 -23.27 0.65 -3.31
C LEU A 229 -23.39 -0.42 -2.22
N LEU A 230 -24.08 -0.11 -1.12
CA LEU A 230 -24.21 -1.00 0.04
C LEU A 230 -25.16 -2.17 -0.20
N THR A 231 -26.19 -1.98 -1.03
CA THR A 231 -27.13 -3.02 -1.46
C THR A 231 -26.63 -3.81 -2.66
N ASN A 232 -25.56 -3.37 -3.33
CA ASN A 232 -24.97 -4.10 -4.43
C ASN A 232 -24.37 -5.43 -3.96
N GLN A 233 -25.01 -6.54 -4.34
CA GLN A 233 -24.62 -7.89 -3.94
C GLN A 233 -23.18 -8.25 -4.36
N THR A 234 -22.73 -7.81 -5.53
CA THR A 234 -21.37 -8.08 -6.03
C THR A 234 -20.34 -7.33 -5.18
N PHE A 235 -20.59 -6.05 -4.90
CA PHE A 235 -19.74 -5.25 -4.01
C PHE A 235 -19.66 -5.88 -2.62
N SER A 236 -20.79 -6.18 -2.01
CA SER A 236 -20.86 -6.76 -0.65
C SER A 236 -20.19 -8.14 -0.57
N THR A 237 -20.47 -9.04 -1.51
CA THR A 237 -19.86 -10.39 -1.55
C THR A 237 -18.34 -10.31 -1.68
N THR A 238 -17.84 -9.44 -2.57
CA THR A 238 -16.40 -9.30 -2.77
C THR A 238 -15.73 -8.59 -1.59
N LEU A 239 -16.39 -7.64 -0.93
CA LEU A 239 -15.88 -7.01 0.29
C LEU A 239 -15.79 -8.03 1.43
N ILE A 240 -16.83 -8.80 1.68
CA ILE A 240 -16.88 -9.86 2.71
C ILE A 240 -15.77 -10.90 2.48
N SER A 241 -15.61 -11.38 1.25
CA SER A 241 -14.53 -12.30 0.89
C SER A 241 -13.15 -11.71 1.20
N SER A 242 -12.96 -10.42 0.87
CA SER A 242 -11.70 -9.72 1.15
C SER A 242 -11.46 -9.57 2.67
N LEU A 243 -12.48 -9.20 3.45
CA LEU A 243 -12.39 -9.08 4.91
C LEU A 243 -12.11 -10.43 5.58
N ASN A 244 -12.79 -11.50 5.14
CA ASN A 244 -12.55 -12.86 5.65
C ASN A 244 -11.11 -13.32 5.42
N SER A 245 -10.51 -12.96 4.28
CA SER A 245 -9.12 -13.29 3.99
C SER A 245 -8.12 -12.63 4.97
N LEU A 246 -8.49 -11.51 5.59
CA LEU A 246 -7.66 -10.79 6.56
C LEU A 246 -7.73 -11.38 7.97
N LEU A 247 -8.75 -12.19 8.26
CA LEU A 247 -9.01 -12.72 9.60
C LEU A 247 -7.84 -13.58 10.12
N SER A 248 -7.30 -14.46 9.27
CA SER A 248 -6.16 -15.32 9.62
C SER A 248 -4.94 -14.49 10.07
N SER A 249 -4.71 -13.36 9.42
CA SER A 249 -3.59 -12.49 9.74
C SER A 249 -3.82 -11.65 10.98
N ALA A 250 -5.06 -11.22 11.24
CA ALA A 250 -5.42 -10.56 12.49
C ALA A 250 -5.22 -11.49 13.69
N VAL A 251 -5.69 -12.74 13.58
CA VAL A 251 -5.48 -13.79 14.59
C VAL A 251 -4.00 -14.08 14.80
N SER A 252 -3.21 -14.15 13.73
CA SER A 252 -1.76 -14.39 13.82
C SER A 252 -1.00 -13.22 14.47
N ILE A 253 -1.39 -11.98 14.18
CA ILE A 253 -0.84 -10.79 14.86
C ILE A 253 -1.23 -10.78 16.34
N LYS A 254 -2.49 -11.05 16.68
CA LYS A 254 -2.94 -11.21 18.07
C LYS A 254 -2.11 -12.27 18.81
N SER A 255 -1.89 -13.42 18.18
CA SER A 255 -1.06 -14.49 18.72
C SER A 255 0.37 -14.00 19.00
N TRP A 256 1.01 -13.30 18.04
CA TRP A 256 2.33 -12.69 18.24
C TRP A 256 2.36 -11.68 19.39
N LEU A 257 1.35 -10.82 19.48
CA LEU A 257 1.25 -9.80 20.53
C LEU A 257 1.16 -10.42 21.94
N ASN A 258 0.64 -11.65 22.04
CA ASN A 258 0.54 -12.42 23.29
C ASN A 258 1.78 -13.28 23.59
N VAL A 259 2.77 -13.34 22.70
CA VAL A 259 4.00 -14.09 22.95
C VAL A 259 4.79 -13.46 24.10
N ASN A 260 5.11 -14.28 25.10
CA ASN A 260 6.02 -13.88 26.17
C ASN A 260 7.46 -13.78 25.65
N ASN A 261 8.24 -12.83 26.15
CA ASN A 261 9.66 -12.62 25.79
C ASN A 261 9.92 -12.34 24.30
N LYS A 262 9.07 -11.55 23.63
CA LYS A 262 9.25 -11.15 22.21
C LYS A 262 10.64 -10.59 21.90
N THR A 263 11.17 -9.76 22.80
CA THR A 263 12.52 -9.19 22.69
C THR A 263 13.60 -10.27 22.63
N HIS A 264 13.44 -11.36 23.39
CA HIS A 264 14.33 -12.51 23.35
C HIS A 264 14.23 -13.21 21.99
N VAL A 265 13.01 -13.48 21.52
CA VAL A 265 12.78 -14.12 20.21
C VAL A 265 13.40 -13.31 19.07
N ILE A 266 13.18 -11.99 19.04
CA ILE A 266 13.78 -11.08 18.04
C ILE A 266 15.31 -11.12 18.11
N LYS A 267 15.90 -11.10 19.31
CA LYS A 267 17.35 -11.19 19.50
C LYS A 267 17.91 -12.52 18.98
N LYS A 268 17.18 -13.62 19.13
CA LYS A 268 17.58 -14.93 18.58
C LYS A 268 17.46 -14.99 17.06
N LEU A 269 16.43 -14.37 16.48
CA LEU A 269 16.32 -14.15 15.03
C LEU A 269 17.51 -13.35 14.49
N GLU A 270 17.99 -12.33 15.21
CA GLU A 270 19.19 -11.58 14.83
C GLU A 270 20.43 -12.46 14.78
N TYR A 271 20.64 -13.30 15.79
CA TYR A 271 21.76 -14.25 15.80
C TYR A 271 21.66 -15.28 14.67
N MET A 272 20.46 -15.80 14.39
CA MET A 272 20.26 -16.70 13.26
C MET A 272 20.51 -16.01 11.92
N ASN A 273 20.09 -14.77 11.76
CA ASN A 273 20.39 -13.98 10.57
C ASN A 273 21.91 -13.79 10.39
N GLN A 274 22.65 -13.53 11.48
CA GLN A 274 24.12 -13.42 11.45
C GLN A 274 24.80 -14.75 11.07
N ILE A 275 24.30 -15.88 11.55
CA ILE A 275 24.81 -17.22 11.17
C ILE A 275 24.52 -17.50 9.69
N MET A 276 23.36 -17.09 9.17
CA MET A 276 22.92 -17.42 7.82
C MET A 276 23.46 -16.49 6.72
N ALA A 277 23.81 -15.23 7.03
CA ALA A 277 24.23 -14.23 6.06
C ALA A 277 25.66 -14.46 5.50
N THR A 278 25.76 -15.06 4.31
CA THR A 278 27.02 -15.35 3.62
C THR A 278 27.71 -14.17 2.94
N ARG A 279 26.99 -13.08 2.67
CA ARG A 279 27.43 -12.10 1.64
C ARG A 279 28.03 -10.79 2.15
N VAL A 280 28.06 -10.51 3.45
CA VAL A 280 28.47 -9.16 3.88
C VAL A 280 29.98 -9.04 4.09
N PHE A 281 30.71 -10.12 4.36
CA PHE A 281 32.15 -10.04 4.59
C PHE A 281 32.82 -11.33 4.14
N GLY A 282 33.54 -11.29 3.01
CA GLY A 282 34.49 -12.35 2.68
C GLY A 282 35.49 -12.46 3.83
N HIS A 283 35.33 -13.49 4.66
CA HIS A 283 36.23 -13.72 5.77
C HIS A 283 37.49 -14.41 5.26
N ASP A 284 38.66 -13.91 5.66
CA ASP A 284 39.92 -14.61 5.42
C ASP A 284 39.85 -15.98 6.10
N LYS A 285 39.63 -17.03 5.30
CA LYS A 285 39.72 -18.42 5.76
C LYS A 285 41.14 -18.65 6.28
N LYS A 286 41.30 -18.86 7.58
CA LYS A 286 42.61 -19.02 8.23
C LYS A 286 42.88 -20.47 8.63
N LEU A 287 41.87 -21.16 9.14
CA LEU A 287 41.99 -22.56 9.59
C LEU A 287 41.91 -23.53 8.41
N LEU A 288 41.05 -23.27 7.43
CA LEU A 288 40.73 -24.19 6.33
C LEU A 288 41.32 -23.75 4.99
N ILE A 289 42.36 -22.91 5.01
CA ILE A 289 43.02 -22.43 3.79
C ILE A 289 43.62 -23.55 2.95
N GLY A 290 44.01 -24.67 3.58
CA GLY A 290 44.47 -25.89 2.91
C GLY A 290 43.37 -26.85 2.45
N PHE A 291 42.10 -26.54 2.73
CA PHE A 291 40.93 -27.37 2.43
C PHE A 291 39.84 -26.54 1.74
N PRO A 292 40.11 -25.94 0.55
CA PRO A 292 39.15 -25.09 -0.16
C PRO A 292 37.82 -25.80 -0.51
N LYS A 293 37.82 -27.14 -0.66
CA LYS A 293 36.65 -28.00 -0.88
C LYS A 293 36.16 -28.70 0.41
N HIS A 294 36.55 -28.19 1.58
CA HIS A 294 36.11 -28.62 2.91
C HIS A 294 36.22 -30.14 3.14
N SER A 295 35.09 -30.84 3.29
CA SER A 295 35.04 -32.28 3.57
C SER A 295 35.68 -33.14 2.47
N LYS A 296 35.64 -32.69 1.21
CA LYS A 296 36.21 -33.42 0.08
C LYS A 296 37.73 -33.45 0.13
N ASP A 297 38.39 -32.31 0.41
CA ASP A 297 39.84 -32.27 0.51
C ASP A 297 40.36 -33.05 1.74
N LEU A 298 39.58 -33.11 2.83
CA LEU A 298 39.92 -33.96 3.97
C LEU A 298 39.76 -35.45 3.66
N ALA A 299 38.75 -35.84 2.90
CA ALA A 299 38.61 -37.22 2.43
C ALA A 299 39.78 -37.60 1.51
N GLU A 300 40.06 -36.76 0.52
CA GLU A 300 41.17 -36.92 -0.44
C GLU A 300 42.52 -36.98 0.29
N MET A 301 42.71 -36.21 1.38
CA MET A 301 43.92 -36.33 2.19
C MET A 301 44.12 -37.73 2.79
N PHE A 302 43.05 -38.40 3.25
CA PHE A 302 43.15 -39.76 3.77
C PHE A 302 43.43 -40.78 2.67
N GLU A 303 42.84 -40.58 1.49
CA GLU A 303 43.13 -41.38 0.28
C GLU A 303 44.60 -41.23 -0.12
N ASN A 304 45.14 -40.01 -0.07
CA ASN A 304 46.52 -39.72 -0.46
C ASN A 304 47.56 -40.40 0.45
N LEU A 305 47.21 -40.78 1.68
CA LEU A 305 48.07 -41.59 2.56
C LEU A 305 48.29 -43.02 2.05
N GLU A 306 47.51 -43.46 1.06
CA GLU A 306 47.69 -44.74 0.38
C GLU A 306 48.65 -44.69 -0.81
N GLU A 307 49.00 -43.50 -1.29
CA GLU A 307 49.82 -43.33 -2.48
C GLU A 307 51.23 -43.91 -2.29
N LYS A 308 51.67 -44.69 -3.28
CA LYS A 308 52.96 -45.40 -3.24
C LYS A 308 54.14 -44.44 -3.02
N TRP A 309 54.16 -43.32 -3.74
CA TRP A 309 55.24 -42.35 -3.63
C TRP A 309 55.30 -41.72 -2.24
N LEU A 310 54.16 -41.49 -1.58
CA LEU A 310 54.11 -40.89 -0.25
C LEU A 310 54.59 -41.88 0.83
N LYS A 311 54.24 -43.16 0.69
CA LYS A 311 54.77 -44.27 1.51
C LYS A 311 56.28 -44.42 1.36
N GLU A 312 56.78 -44.40 0.13
CA GLU A 312 58.22 -44.41 -0.18
C GLU A 312 58.95 -43.24 0.48
N SER A 313 58.36 -42.05 0.37
CA SER A 313 58.89 -40.79 0.85
C SER A 313 58.94 -40.67 2.37
N LEU A 314 57.89 -41.12 3.07
CA LEU A 314 57.74 -40.91 4.51
C LEU A 314 58.06 -42.15 5.37
N ASN A 315 58.02 -43.36 4.80
CA ASN A 315 58.24 -44.61 5.56
C ASN A 315 58.91 -45.72 4.73
N LYS A 316 59.79 -45.36 3.78
CA LYS A 316 60.56 -46.32 2.96
C LYS A 316 59.68 -47.38 2.25
N GLY A 317 58.46 -47.00 1.89
CA GLY A 317 57.50 -47.86 1.19
C GLY A 317 56.55 -48.63 2.10
N ASN A 318 56.81 -48.63 3.42
CA ASN A 318 55.93 -49.27 4.40
C ASN A 318 54.67 -48.43 4.65
N ALA A 319 53.63 -49.08 5.20
CA ALA A 319 52.36 -48.43 5.52
C ALA A 319 52.51 -47.25 6.51
N LEU A 320 51.69 -46.21 6.35
CA LEU A 320 51.71 -44.99 7.18
C LEU A 320 50.77 -45.07 8.39
N ASP A 321 50.62 -46.26 8.99
CA ASP A 321 49.57 -46.52 10.00
C ASP A 321 49.71 -45.68 11.27
N LYS A 322 50.95 -45.37 11.69
CA LYS A 322 51.20 -44.44 12.81
C LYS A 322 50.69 -43.04 12.50
N LEU A 323 50.90 -42.56 11.27
CA LEU A 323 50.45 -41.23 10.85
C LEU A 323 48.93 -41.19 10.71
N LYS A 324 48.32 -42.23 10.14
CA LYS A 324 46.85 -42.37 10.09
C LYS A 324 46.23 -42.38 11.48
N ARG A 325 46.81 -43.13 12.44
CA ARG A 325 46.36 -43.15 13.83
C ARG A 325 46.48 -41.79 14.49
N VAL A 326 47.58 -41.06 14.24
CA VAL A 326 47.72 -39.69 14.72
C VAL A 326 46.64 -38.80 14.11
N LEU A 327 46.35 -38.91 12.81
CA LEU A 327 45.36 -38.09 12.10
C LEU A 327 43.90 -38.56 12.29
N GLU A 328 43.64 -39.62 13.06
CA GLU A 328 42.29 -40.17 13.26
C GLU A 328 41.23 -39.13 13.69
N PRO A 329 41.53 -38.15 14.58
CA PRO A 329 40.60 -37.07 14.89
C PRO A 329 40.15 -36.27 13.66
N MET A 330 41.01 -36.09 12.65
CA MET A 330 40.65 -35.40 11.40
C MET A 330 39.62 -36.19 10.58
N SER A 331 39.55 -37.52 10.71
CA SER A 331 38.51 -38.34 10.09
C SER A 331 37.14 -38.11 10.74
N LYS A 332 37.12 -37.87 12.06
CA LYS A 332 35.90 -37.44 12.76
C LYS A 332 35.43 -36.07 12.27
N ILE A 333 36.36 -35.11 12.14
CA ILE A 333 36.09 -33.78 11.56
C ILE A 333 35.52 -33.92 10.16
N GLN A 334 36.15 -34.72 9.30
CA GLN A 334 35.69 -34.96 7.93
C GLN A 334 34.24 -35.46 7.90
N ARG A 335 33.87 -36.45 8.72
CA ARG A 335 32.49 -36.97 8.79
C ARG A 335 31.49 -35.90 9.20
N GLU A 336 31.86 -35.06 10.17
CA GLU A 336 31.02 -33.94 10.61
C GLU A 336 30.84 -32.89 9.52
N LEU A 337 31.90 -32.58 8.77
CA LEU A 337 31.84 -31.66 7.63
C LEU A 337 30.99 -32.21 6.48
N VAL A 338 31.03 -33.51 6.20
CA VAL A 338 30.15 -34.12 5.18
C VAL A 338 28.68 -33.92 5.54
N SER A 339 28.31 -34.09 6.81
CA SER A 339 26.95 -33.84 7.29
C SER A 339 26.57 -32.37 7.13
N ILE A 340 27.50 -31.45 7.43
CA ILE A 340 27.29 -30.00 7.24
C ILE A 340 27.10 -29.67 5.76
N ASP A 341 28.00 -30.11 4.87
CA ASP A 341 27.94 -29.81 3.44
C ASP A 341 26.66 -30.35 2.78
N LYS A 342 26.14 -31.51 3.23
CA LYS A 342 24.86 -32.07 2.78
C LYS A 342 23.67 -31.23 3.21
N ILE A 343 23.70 -30.68 4.42
CA ILE A 343 22.57 -29.96 5.00
C ILE A 343 22.59 -28.47 4.61
N TRP A 344 23.76 -27.86 4.50
CA TRP A 344 23.95 -26.44 4.23
C TRP A 344 24.23 -26.13 2.76
N ILE A 345 23.41 -26.70 1.85
CA ILE A 345 23.46 -26.36 0.43
C ILE A 345 23.19 -24.85 0.25
N LYS A 346 24.02 -24.17 -0.56
CA LYS A 346 24.00 -22.71 -0.74
C LYS A 346 22.61 -22.14 -1.07
N SER A 347 21.85 -22.78 -1.96
CA SER A 347 20.51 -22.33 -2.36
C SER A 347 19.51 -22.37 -1.20
N ILE A 348 19.56 -23.43 -0.38
CA ILE A 348 18.69 -23.59 0.78
C ILE A 348 19.08 -22.58 1.86
N ARG A 349 20.38 -22.40 2.11
CA ARG A 349 20.93 -21.35 2.99
C ARG A 349 20.42 -19.96 2.64
N GLU A 350 20.53 -19.57 1.38
CA GLU A 350 20.11 -18.24 0.93
C GLU A 350 18.60 -18.04 1.14
N THR A 351 17.81 -19.08 0.91
CA THR A 351 16.36 -19.05 1.12
C THR A 351 15.99 -18.94 2.61
N CYS A 352 16.61 -19.73 3.49
CA CYS A 352 16.45 -19.60 4.94
C CYS A 352 16.87 -18.21 5.43
N ALA A 353 18.02 -17.70 4.96
CA ALA A 353 18.53 -16.38 5.32
C ALA A 353 17.55 -15.28 4.94
N SER A 354 16.95 -15.39 3.75
CA SER A 354 15.93 -14.46 3.28
C SER A 354 14.67 -14.51 4.16
N ALA A 355 14.15 -15.72 4.44
CA ALA A 355 12.99 -15.92 5.31
C ALA A 355 13.21 -15.34 6.72
N VAL A 356 14.37 -15.61 7.33
CA VAL A 356 14.77 -15.10 8.64
C VAL A 356 14.89 -13.57 8.62
N ARG A 357 15.51 -12.99 7.58
CA ARG A 357 15.70 -11.53 7.47
C ARG A 357 14.38 -10.78 7.29
N LYS A 358 13.51 -11.28 6.41
CA LYS A 358 12.17 -10.72 6.20
C LYS A 358 11.34 -10.82 7.48
N SER A 359 11.37 -11.98 8.14
CA SER A 359 10.67 -12.17 9.41
C SER A 359 11.19 -11.23 10.50
N LEU A 360 12.50 -11.10 10.65
CA LEU A 360 13.11 -10.15 11.58
C LEU A 360 12.66 -8.71 11.31
N SER A 361 12.62 -8.30 10.05
CA SER A 361 12.19 -6.95 9.65
C SER A 361 10.71 -6.72 9.98
N SER A 362 9.85 -7.68 9.63
CA SER A 362 8.41 -7.64 9.94
C SER A 362 8.13 -7.60 11.44
N LEU A 363 8.79 -8.44 12.24
CA LEU A 363 8.59 -8.48 13.69
C LEU A 363 9.11 -7.21 14.38
N LYS A 364 10.24 -6.65 13.93
CA LYS A 364 10.71 -5.34 14.40
C LYS A 364 9.72 -4.22 14.09
N LEU A 365 9.08 -4.25 12.92
CA LEU A 365 8.04 -3.29 12.58
C LEU A 365 6.84 -3.46 13.52
N LEU A 366 6.35 -4.68 13.75
CA LEU A 366 5.24 -4.95 14.67
C LEU A 366 5.52 -4.49 16.11
N GLU A 367 6.73 -4.68 16.63
CA GLU A 367 7.11 -4.18 17.96
C GLU A 367 7.15 -2.64 18.00
N LYS A 368 7.55 -2.00 16.90
CA LYS A 368 7.59 -0.54 16.80
C LYS A 368 6.19 0.06 16.69
N THR A 369 5.33 -0.52 15.85
CA THR A 369 3.99 0.00 15.57
C THR A 369 2.98 -0.36 16.66
N LYS A 370 3.24 -1.42 17.45
CA LYS A 370 2.37 -1.90 18.53
C LYS A 370 0.90 -1.97 18.08
N PRO A 371 0.59 -2.75 17.03
CA PRO A 371 -0.75 -2.79 16.50
C PRO A 371 -1.74 -3.27 17.55
N ILE A 372 -2.94 -2.70 17.51
CA ILE A 372 -4.06 -3.14 18.32
C ILE A 372 -4.66 -4.39 17.65
N ASP A 373 -5.23 -5.28 18.45
CA ASP A 373 -6.02 -6.39 17.93
C ASP A 373 -7.27 -5.85 17.20
N VAL A 374 -7.36 -6.11 15.90
CA VAL A 374 -8.48 -5.69 15.06
C VAL A 374 -9.45 -6.84 14.75
N SER A 375 -9.30 -8.00 15.39
CA SER A 375 -10.15 -9.17 15.12
C SER A 375 -11.63 -8.86 15.37
N ASP A 376 -11.93 -8.14 16.45
CA ASP A 376 -13.30 -7.75 16.81
C ASP A 376 -13.85 -6.72 15.82
N SER A 377 -13.06 -5.70 15.46
CA SER A 377 -13.45 -4.71 14.45
C SER A 377 -13.68 -5.36 13.08
N LEU A 378 -12.80 -6.27 12.64
CA LEU A 378 -12.99 -7.06 11.42
C LEU A 378 -14.29 -7.85 11.46
N SER A 379 -14.54 -8.58 12.56
CA SER A 379 -15.76 -9.38 12.73
C SER A 379 -17.02 -8.52 12.71
N LYS A 380 -17.00 -7.37 13.38
CA LYS A 380 -18.12 -6.42 13.43
C LYS A 380 -18.40 -5.80 12.06
N VAL A 381 -17.36 -5.36 11.36
CA VAL A 381 -17.47 -4.84 9.98
C VAL A 381 -18.01 -5.91 9.05
N ASN A 382 -17.49 -7.13 9.13
CA ASN A 382 -17.89 -8.25 8.30
C ASN A 382 -19.35 -8.67 8.53
N THR A 383 -19.76 -8.81 9.80
CA THR A 383 -21.15 -9.11 10.18
C THR A 383 -22.09 -8.02 9.70
N THR A 384 -21.70 -6.75 9.87
CA THR A 384 -22.51 -5.61 9.46
C THR A 384 -22.76 -5.65 7.95
N PHE A 385 -21.70 -5.69 7.12
CA PHE A 385 -21.87 -5.72 5.66
C PHE A 385 -22.47 -7.04 5.14
N GLY A 386 -22.24 -8.16 5.82
CA GLY A 386 -22.89 -9.44 5.57
C GLY A 386 -24.41 -9.36 5.63
N ASN A 387 -24.93 -8.67 6.64
CA ASN A 387 -26.37 -8.49 6.82
C ASN A 387 -26.98 -7.45 5.85
N LEU A 388 -26.15 -6.59 5.24
CA LEU A 388 -26.62 -5.58 4.27
C LEU A 388 -26.74 -6.14 2.85
N GLY A 389 -25.81 -7.00 2.44
CA GLY A 389 -25.80 -7.58 1.09
C GLY A 389 -26.99 -8.49 0.75
N SER A 390 -27.82 -8.84 1.74
CA SER A 390 -29.06 -9.61 1.57
C SER A 390 -30.30 -8.76 1.34
N ILE A 391 -30.19 -7.42 1.40
CA ILE A 391 -31.31 -6.51 1.13
C ILE A 391 -31.34 -6.27 -0.38
N ALA A 392 -32.29 -6.89 -1.08
CA ALA A 392 -32.49 -6.66 -2.51
C ALA A 392 -32.84 -5.19 -2.77
N ASP A 393 -32.17 -4.58 -3.76
CA ASP A 393 -32.50 -3.23 -4.22
C ASP A 393 -33.60 -3.29 -5.29
N ASP A 394 -34.83 -3.53 -4.84
CA ASP A 394 -36.00 -3.61 -5.71
C ASP A 394 -36.32 -2.27 -6.42
N ASN A 395 -35.68 -1.17 -6.01
CA ASN A 395 -35.94 0.19 -6.50
C ASN A 395 -34.78 0.82 -7.30
N SER A 396 -33.72 0.06 -7.63
CA SER A 396 -32.50 0.63 -8.24
C SER A 396 -32.75 1.49 -9.48
N ALA A 397 -33.63 1.05 -10.39
CA ALA A 397 -33.97 1.79 -11.61
C ALA A 397 -34.70 3.12 -11.33
N ALA A 398 -35.62 3.12 -10.36
CA ALA A 398 -36.33 4.33 -9.94
C ALA A 398 -35.38 5.34 -9.27
N LEU A 399 -34.41 4.85 -8.49
CA LEU A 399 -33.39 5.66 -7.87
C LEU A 399 -32.42 6.27 -8.89
N ASP A 400 -32.04 5.52 -9.93
CA ASP A 400 -31.22 6.03 -11.03
C ASP A 400 -31.94 7.11 -11.82
N GLU A 401 -33.24 6.95 -12.08
CA GLU A 401 -34.03 7.98 -12.74
C GLU A 401 -34.15 9.24 -11.88
N LEU A 402 -34.44 9.11 -10.58
CA LEU A 402 -34.49 10.24 -9.66
C LEU A 402 -33.15 10.99 -9.60
N LYS A 403 -32.04 10.25 -9.51
CA LYS A 403 -30.67 10.80 -9.53
C LYS A 403 -30.43 11.62 -10.81
N ARG A 404 -30.83 11.08 -11.96
CA ARG A 404 -30.71 11.77 -13.26
C ARG A 404 -31.53 13.06 -13.30
N LEU A 405 -32.76 13.03 -12.77
CA LEU A 405 -33.64 14.21 -12.72
C LEU A 405 -33.08 15.30 -11.79
N LEU A 406 -32.60 14.93 -10.61
CA LEU A 406 -32.01 15.87 -9.65
C LEU A 406 -30.70 16.47 -10.15
N SER A 407 -29.90 15.69 -10.89
CA SER A 407 -28.65 16.16 -11.50
C SER A 407 -28.86 17.07 -12.72
N SER A 408 -30.10 17.14 -13.25
CA SER A 408 -30.45 17.86 -14.47
C SER A 408 -31.50 18.94 -14.20
N SER A 409 -31.10 20.02 -13.52
CA SER A 409 -31.95 21.18 -13.22
C SER A 409 -32.09 22.18 -14.38
N GLU A 410 -31.77 21.78 -15.62
CA GLU A 410 -31.79 22.64 -16.81
C GLU A 410 -33.15 23.32 -17.06
N PRO A 411 -34.31 22.63 -16.98
CA PRO A 411 -35.60 23.28 -17.19
C PRO A 411 -35.85 24.42 -16.20
N PHE A 412 -35.48 24.21 -14.94
CA PHE A 412 -35.64 25.21 -13.87
C PHE A 412 -34.65 26.36 -14.02
N THR A 413 -33.37 26.06 -14.26
CA THR A 413 -32.31 27.08 -14.39
C THR A 413 -32.57 27.98 -15.59
N SER A 414 -32.99 27.39 -16.72
CA SER A 414 -33.36 28.13 -17.93
C SER A 414 -34.53 29.07 -17.68
N PHE A 415 -35.61 28.58 -17.05
CA PHE A 415 -36.76 29.42 -16.71
C PHE A 415 -36.42 30.53 -15.70
N SER A 416 -35.67 30.21 -14.65
CA SER A 416 -35.24 31.19 -13.63
C SER A 416 -34.46 32.35 -14.29
N ASN A 417 -33.50 32.02 -15.15
CA ASN A 417 -32.72 33.02 -15.89
C ASN A 417 -33.59 33.84 -16.86
N GLN A 418 -34.55 33.21 -17.54
CA GLN A 418 -35.48 33.92 -18.42
C GLN A 418 -36.36 34.90 -17.64
N LEU A 419 -36.88 34.48 -16.48
CA LEU A 419 -37.72 35.32 -15.62
C LEU A 419 -36.92 36.49 -15.05
N ALA A 420 -35.71 36.25 -14.57
CA ALA A 420 -34.82 37.31 -14.10
C ALA A 420 -34.51 38.31 -15.23
N GLY A 421 -34.11 37.81 -16.41
CA GLY A 421 -33.82 38.66 -17.58
C GLY A 421 -35.03 39.47 -18.05
N PHE A 422 -36.23 38.90 -18.00
CA PHE A 422 -37.47 39.64 -18.28
C PHE A 422 -37.68 40.79 -17.29
N LEU A 423 -37.55 40.52 -15.98
CA LEU A 423 -37.77 41.52 -14.93
C LEU A 423 -36.72 42.64 -14.93
N GLU A 424 -35.50 42.34 -15.38
CA GLU A 424 -34.38 43.28 -15.49
C GLU A 424 -34.33 44.02 -16.84
N SER A 425 -35.20 43.66 -17.79
CA SER A 425 -35.20 44.26 -19.13
C SER A 425 -35.49 45.77 -19.10
N PRO A 426 -34.84 46.56 -19.98
CA PRO A 426 -35.13 47.99 -20.12
C PRO A 426 -36.60 48.28 -20.41
N GLU A 427 -37.28 47.43 -21.19
CA GLU A 427 -38.69 47.55 -21.55
C GLU A 427 -39.63 47.45 -20.33
N ILE A 428 -39.24 46.66 -19.32
CA ILE A 428 -39.94 46.57 -18.03
C ILE A 428 -39.51 47.69 -17.06
N ALA A 429 -38.22 48.04 -17.02
CA ALA A 429 -37.70 49.08 -16.15
C ALA A 429 -38.12 50.50 -16.56
N GLN A 430 -38.27 50.75 -17.86
CA GLN A 430 -38.64 52.03 -18.46
C GLN A 430 -40.16 52.16 -18.66
N PHE A 431 -40.99 51.41 -17.94
CA PHE A 431 -42.45 51.48 -18.02
C PHE A 431 -42.97 52.66 -17.17
N PRO A 432 -42.97 53.92 -17.66
CA PRO A 432 -42.99 55.09 -16.78
C PRO A 432 -44.43 55.46 -16.44
N LEU A 433 -44.78 55.41 -15.15
CA LEU A 433 -46.06 55.92 -14.63
C LEU A 433 -46.20 57.44 -14.77
N ASN A 434 -45.08 58.17 -14.80
CA ASN A 434 -45.05 59.63 -14.72
C ASN A 434 -45.78 60.30 -15.90
N ASN A 435 -45.70 59.73 -17.11
CA ASN A 435 -46.39 60.28 -18.28
C ASN A 435 -47.92 60.07 -18.21
N PHE A 436 -48.40 59.07 -17.47
CA PHE A 436 -49.83 58.78 -17.31
C PHE A 436 -50.50 59.59 -16.21
N SER A 437 -49.78 59.89 -15.13
CA SER A 437 -50.29 60.69 -14.02
C SER A 437 -50.75 62.10 -14.44
N LEU A 438 -50.07 62.70 -15.44
CA LEU A 438 -50.45 63.98 -16.03
C LEU A 438 -51.75 63.93 -16.84
N PHE A 439 -52.11 62.78 -17.42
CA PHE A 439 -53.36 62.65 -18.16
C PHE A 439 -54.54 62.44 -17.20
N GLU A 440 -54.37 61.62 -16.16
CA GLU A 440 -55.42 61.38 -15.15
C GLU A 440 -55.82 62.67 -14.41
N ILE A 441 -54.85 63.53 -14.08
CA ILE A 441 -55.10 64.86 -13.48
C ILE A 441 -55.87 65.75 -14.45
N ASN A 442 -55.51 65.76 -15.74
CA ASN A 442 -56.14 66.59 -16.77
C ASN A 442 -57.51 66.07 -17.24
N ASN A 443 -57.81 64.78 -17.05
CA ASN A 443 -59.08 64.15 -17.41
C ASN A 443 -60.19 64.37 -16.36
N ARG A 444 -59.81 64.68 -15.11
CA ARG A 444 -60.73 64.96 -13.99
C ARG A 444 -61.27 66.39 -14.00
N ASP A 445 -60.56 67.31 -14.65
CA ASP A 445 -61.06 68.67 -14.90
C ASP A 445 -62.13 68.61 -16.01
N GLU A 446 -63.11 69.53 -15.98
CA GLU A 446 -64.27 69.64 -16.89
C GLU A 446 -63.90 69.95 -18.37
N LYS A 447 -62.94 69.24 -18.94
CA LYS A 447 -62.48 69.40 -20.32
C LYS A 447 -63.39 68.65 -21.29
N THR A 448 -63.60 69.25 -22.46
CA THR A 448 -64.37 68.65 -23.54
C THR A 448 -63.64 67.42 -24.12
N ASP A 449 -64.36 66.53 -24.81
CA ASP A 449 -63.74 65.38 -25.48
C ASP A 449 -62.71 65.81 -26.54
N ASP A 450 -62.87 67.01 -27.12
CA ASP A 450 -61.94 67.62 -28.06
C ASP A 450 -60.59 67.95 -27.40
N ASP A 451 -60.61 68.55 -26.22
CA ASP A 451 -59.39 68.91 -25.47
C ASP A 451 -58.63 67.65 -25.04
N LYS A 452 -59.37 66.61 -24.60
CA LYS A 452 -58.82 65.32 -24.19
C LYS A 452 -58.17 64.59 -25.37
N PHE A 453 -58.83 64.59 -26.53
CA PHE A 453 -58.30 64.00 -27.76
C PHE A 453 -57.01 64.68 -28.23
N ASN A 454 -56.96 66.02 -28.26
CA ASN A 454 -55.76 66.76 -28.67
C ASN A 454 -54.58 66.48 -27.73
N LEU A 455 -54.85 66.40 -26.42
CA LEU A 455 -53.82 66.10 -25.42
C LEU A 455 -53.27 64.67 -25.56
N LEU A 456 -54.11 63.70 -25.94
CA LEU A 456 -53.66 62.34 -26.29
C LEU A 456 -52.70 62.36 -27.48
N LYS A 457 -53.09 63.08 -28.54
CA LYS A 457 -52.31 63.19 -29.77
C LYS A 457 -50.93 63.80 -29.55
N GLU A 458 -50.81 64.77 -28.65
CA GLU A 458 -49.53 65.45 -28.38
C GLU A 458 -48.63 64.70 -27.39
N ARG A 459 -49.20 63.98 -26.42
CA ARG A 459 -48.46 63.47 -25.25
C ARG A 459 -48.32 61.96 -25.18
N LEU A 460 -49.12 61.19 -25.90
CA LEU A 460 -49.04 59.74 -25.83
C LEU A 460 -47.81 59.26 -26.61
N ALA A 461 -46.83 58.69 -25.91
CA ALA A 461 -45.63 58.10 -26.50
C ALA A 461 -45.94 56.73 -27.14
N ILE A 462 -46.84 56.71 -28.13
CA ILE A 462 -47.43 55.53 -28.78
C ILE A 462 -46.37 54.51 -29.18
N MET A 463 -45.30 54.97 -29.85
CA MET A 463 -44.23 54.09 -30.34
C MET A 463 -43.49 53.35 -29.22
N ASN A 464 -43.30 54.00 -28.06
CA ASN A 464 -42.63 53.38 -26.91
C ASN A 464 -43.55 52.35 -26.25
N TYR A 465 -44.84 52.66 -26.09
CA TYR A 465 -45.80 51.73 -25.50
C TYR A 465 -46.06 50.51 -26.38
N SER A 466 -46.24 50.70 -27.69
CA SER A 466 -46.42 49.60 -28.64
C SER A 466 -45.22 48.64 -28.63
N ARG A 467 -43.99 49.17 -28.68
CA ARG A 467 -42.77 48.37 -28.58
C ARG A 467 -42.68 47.59 -27.27
N ASN A 468 -42.97 48.24 -26.14
CA ASN A 468 -42.92 47.58 -24.84
C ASN A 468 -43.99 46.50 -24.70
N PHE A 469 -45.22 46.71 -25.18
CA PHE A 469 -46.27 45.69 -25.09
C PHE A 469 -46.03 44.49 -25.99
N GLU A 470 -45.52 44.69 -27.22
CA GLU A 470 -45.13 43.57 -28.07
C GLU A 470 -43.97 42.78 -27.44
N PHE A 471 -42.95 43.47 -26.89
CA PHE A 471 -41.90 42.79 -26.12
C PHE A 471 -42.48 41.96 -24.97
N ILE A 472 -43.35 42.54 -24.13
CA ILE A 472 -43.94 41.81 -23.00
C ILE A 472 -44.76 40.62 -23.49
N LYS A 473 -45.55 40.79 -24.55
CA LYS A 473 -46.37 39.72 -25.14
C LYS A 473 -45.50 38.56 -25.62
N GLU A 474 -44.45 38.83 -26.39
CA GLU A 474 -43.50 37.82 -26.86
C GLU A 474 -42.81 37.10 -25.69
N GLN A 475 -42.37 37.85 -24.67
CA GLN A 475 -41.75 37.27 -23.49
C GLN A 475 -42.73 36.45 -22.63
N MET A 476 -44.02 36.83 -22.56
CA MET A 476 -45.03 36.05 -21.84
C MET A 476 -45.22 34.66 -22.45
N GLU A 477 -45.20 34.54 -23.78
CA GLU A 477 -45.28 33.24 -24.45
C GLU A 477 -44.07 32.35 -24.12
N ILE A 478 -42.87 32.94 -24.13
CA ILE A 478 -41.62 32.25 -23.77
C ILE A 478 -41.66 31.80 -22.31
N LEU A 479 -42.01 32.70 -21.39
CA LEU A 479 -42.09 32.41 -19.95
C LEU A 479 -43.17 31.39 -19.62
N GLN A 480 -44.32 31.45 -20.29
CA GLN A 480 -45.38 30.44 -20.13
C GLN A 480 -44.93 29.07 -20.60
N SER A 481 -44.23 29.00 -21.74
CA SER A 481 -43.62 27.75 -22.23
C SER A 481 -42.56 27.22 -21.26
N GLY A 482 -41.68 28.09 -20.76
CA GLY A 482 -40.67 27.76 -19.75
C GLY A 482 -41.28 27.23 -18.46
N LYS A 483 -42.31 27.90 -17.93
CA LYS A 483 -43.06 27.45 -16.76
C LYS A 483 -43.66 26.06 -16.97
N ASN A 484 -44.30 25.79 -18.10
CA ASN A 484 -44.88 24.48 -18.37
C ASN A 484 -43.82 23.37 -18.33
N LYS A 485 -42.63 23.63 -18.90
CA LYS A 485 -41.50 22.68 -18.81
C LYS A 485 -41.02 22.46 -17.37
N VAL A 486 -41.00 23.51 -16.54
CA VAL A 486 -40.66 23.40 -15.11
C VAL A 486 -41.73 22.60 -14.36
N THR A 487 -43.01 22.85 -14.62
CA THR A 487 -44.12 22.09 -14.03
C THR A 487 -44.02 20.60 -14.38
N ASP A 488 -43.78 20.26 -15.65
CA ASP A 488 -43.58 18.86 -16.08
C ASP A 488 -42.36 18.23 -15.40
N TYR A 489 -41.26 18.98 -15.27
CA TYR A 489 -40.06 18.55 -14.57
C TYR A 489 -40.32 18.27 -13.08
N PHE A 490 -41.02 19.18 -12.39
CA PHE A 490 -41.38 19.00 -10.99
C PHE A 490 -42.37 17.88 -10.76
N GLN A 491 -43.36 17.70 -11.65
CA GLN A 491 -44.29 16.57 -11.58
C GLN A 491 -43.55 15.23 -11.68
N LYS A 492 -42.54 15.12 -12.56
CA LYS A 492 -41.70 13.92 -12.64
C LYS A 492 -40.96 13.65 -11.34
N ILE A 493 -40.36 14.69 -10.73
CA ILE A 493 -39.67 14.56 -9.44
C ILE A 493 -40.65 14.17 -8.32
N VAL A 494 -41.79 14.85 -8.22
CA VAL A 494 -42.82 14.59 -7.21
C VAL A 494 -43.46 13.21 -7.37
N GLY A 495 -43.52 12.67 -8.58
CA GLY A 495 -43.95 11.30 -8.85
C GLY A 495 -43.17 10.24 -8.05
N PHE A 496 -41.94 10.54 -7.63
CA PHE A 496 -41.14 9.65 -6.79
C PHE A 496 -41.51 9.70 -5.30
N ASN A 497 -42.38 10.62 -4.84
CA ASN A 497 -42.70 10.82 -3.41
C ASN A 497 -43.19 9.53 -2.70
N ASN A 498 -44.00 8.72 -3.38
CA ASN A 498 -44.48 7.44 -2.84
C ASN A 498 -43.37 6.39 -2.68
N ILE A 499 -42.40 6.39 -3.60
CA ILE A 499 -41.22 5.51 -3.54
C ILE A 499 -40.24 6.02 -2.48
N THR A 500 -40.09 7.35 -2.35
CA THR A 500 -39.05 7.96 -1.54
C THR A 500 -39.33 7.91 -0.05
N ASN A 501 -40.55 7.95 0.49
CA ASN A 501 -40.68 7.94 1.96
C ASN A 501 -40.19 6.62 2.60
N ILE A 502 -40.53 5.48 2.00
CA ILE A 502 -40.02 4.16 2.43
C ILE A 502 -38.54 4.01 2.07
N THR A 503 -38.15 4.41 0.85
CA THR A 503 -36.77 4.25 0.38
C THR A 503 -35.79 5.19 1.09
N VAL A 504 -36.16 6.42 1.41
CA VAL A 504 -35.36 7.39 2.20
C VAL A 504 -35.18 6.90 3.62
N ALA A 505 -36.21 6.35 4.25
CA ALA A 505 -36.06 5.77 5.59
C ALA A 505 -35.07 4.59 5.56
N SER A 506 -35.16 3.73 4.53
CA SER A 506 -34.20 2.64 4.30
C SER A 506 -32.79 3.15 4.01
N ILE A 507 -32.64 4.17 3.15
CA ILE A 507 -31.37 4.85 2.84
C ILE A 507 -30.74 5.37 4.14
N ARG A 508 -31.48 6.15 4.94
CA ARG A 508 -31.01 6.71 6.21
C ARG A 508 -30.58 5.61 7.17
N LYS A 509 -31.41 4.59 7.37
CA LYS A 509 -31.10 3.47 8.26
C LYS A 509 -29.81 2.75 7.85
N LEU A 510 -29.62 2.49 6.57
CA LEU A 510 -28.41 1.83 6.05
C LEU A 510 -27.16 2.70 6.19
N ILE A 511 -27.31 3.99 5.94
CA ILE A 511 -26.25 4.97 6.15
C ILE A 511 -25.88 5.02 7.64
N GLU A 512 -26.85 5.11 8.55
CA GLU A 512 -26.63 5.07 9.99
C GLU A 512 -25.89 3.80 10.42
N ILE A 513 -26.33 2.63 9.95
CA ILE A 513 -25.64 1.35 10.21
C ILE A 513 -24.17 1.43 9.80
N SER A 514 -23.85 1.96 8.61
CA SER A 514 -22.46 2.12 8.18
C SER A 514 -21.66 3.09 9.06
N GLN A 515 -22.29 4.12 9.63
CA GLN A 515 -21.64 5.06 10.53
C GLN A 515 -21.34 4.43 11.90
N THR A 516 -22.19 3.51 12.38
CA THR A 516 -21.96 2.81 13.67
C THR A 516 -20.67 1.96 13.69
N VAL A 517 -20.18 1.58 12.51
CA VAL A 517 -18.94 0.82 12.31
C VAL A 517 -17.82 1.65 11.70
N LYS A 518 -17.95 2.98 11.62
CA LYS A 518 -16.95 3.85 11.00
C LYS A 518 -15.58 3.76 11.67
N SER A 519 -15.54 3.76 13.01
CA SER A 519 -14.29 3.58 13.77
C SER A 519 -13.66 2.22 13.50
N ASP A 520 -14.47 1.16 13.43
CA ASP A 520 -14.02 -0.19 13.12
C ASP A 520 -13.45 -0.27 11.69
N ILE A 521 -14.10 0.37 10.71
CA ILE A 521 -13.60 0.48 9.33
C ILE A 521 -12.23 1.18 9.30
N MET A 522 -12.06 2.26 10.07
CA MET A 522 -10.76 2.95 10.16
C MET A 522 -9.68 2.08 10.80
N ALA A 523 -10.02 1.29 11.82
CA ALA A 523 -9.10 0.33 12.44
C ALA A 523 -8.68 -0.75 11.42
N VAL A 524 -9.63 -1.33 10.68
CA VAL A 524 -9.36 -2.30 9.61
C VAL A 524 -8.49 -1.68 8.52
N LYS A 525 -8.76 -0.44 8.10
CA LYS A 525 -7.93 0.26 7.11
C LYS A 525 -6.49 0.44 7.58
N SER A 526 -6.31 0.86 8.83
CA SER A 526 -4.96 1.03 9.42
C SER A 526 -4.23 -0.31 9.52
N PHE A 527 -4.95 -1.38 9.85
CA PHE A 527 -4.42 -2.74 9.83
C PHE A 527 -3.97 -3.15 8.43
N VAL A 528 -4.79 -2.92 7.41
CA VAL A 528 -4.46 -3.23 6.02
C VAL A 528 -3.22 -2.44 5.53
N GLN A 529 -3.05 -1.20 5.96
CA GLN A 529 -1.84 -0.41 5.71
C GLN A 529 -0.60 -1.02 6.37
N LEU A 530 -0.69 -1.42 7.64
CA LEU A 530 0.41 -2.13 8.32
C LEU A 530 0.79 -3.42 7.56
N LEU A 531 -0.21 -4.18 7.12
CA LEU A 531 -0.01 -5.42 6.38
C LEU A 531 0.75 -5.21 5.06
N ASN A 532 0.60 -4.05 4.41
CA ASN A 532 1.35 -3.68 3.21
C ASN A 532 2.83 -3.35 3.48
N GLU A 533 3.15 -2.89 4.70
CA GLU A 533 4.53 -2.58 5.09
C GLU A 533 5.34 -3.83 5.48
N LEU A 534 4.67 -4.95 5.74
CA LEU A 534 5.33 -6.19 6.13
C LEU A 534 6.02 -6.87 4.94
N SER A 535 7.20 -7.43 5.19
CA SER A 535 7.92 -8.21 4.18
C SER A 535 7.28 -9.58 3.97
N THR A 536 6.83 -9.85 2.74
CA THR A 536 6.13 -11.09 2.39
C THR A 536 7.10 -12.27 2.18
N LEU A 537 6.71 -13.43 2.69
CA LEU A 537 7.42 -14.70 2.46
C LEU A 537 6.87 -15.40 1.21
N SER A 538 7.76 -15.68 0.26
CA SER A 538 7.47 -16.51 -0.90
C SER A 538 7.10 -17.93 -0.47
N ARG A 539 6.42 -18.67 -1.36
CA ARG A 539 6.06 -20.07 -1.11
C ARG A 539 7.28 -20.93 -0.73
N LYS A 540 8.38 -20.79 -1.47
CA LYS A 540 9.65 -21.50 -1.19
C LYS A 540 10.20 -21.17 0.20
N GLU A 541 10.15 -19.90 0.62
CA GLU A 541 10.59 -19.47 1.96
C GLU A 541 9.72 -20.07 3.06
N ARG A 542 8.41 -20.23 2.83
CA ARG A 542 7.47 -20.84 3.78
C ARG A 542 7.65 -22.36 3.90
N GLU A 543 7.87 -23.05 2.79
CA GLU A 543 8.08 -24.50 2.78
C GLU A 543 9.41 -24.91 3.45
N ILE A 544 10.47 -24.10 3.27
CA ILE A 544 11.80 -24.37 3.85
C ILE A 544 11.86 -24.12 5.37
N THR A 545 10.86 -23.48 5.97
CA THR A 545 10.82 -23.21 7.42
C THR A 545 10.82 -24.48 8.28
N ASP A 546 10.28 -25.59 7.78
CA ASP A 546 10.33 -26.89 8.47
C ASP A 546 11.73 -27.49 8.47
N GLU A 547 12.46 -27.29 7.38
CA GLU A 547 13.86 -27.72 7.25
C GLU A 547 14.76 -26.98 8.26
N LEU A 548 14.43 -25.74 8.59
CA LEU A 548 15.12 -24.89 9.55
C LEU A 548 15.28 -25.57 10.93
N THR A 549 14.31 -26.40 11.35
CA THR A 549 14.38 -27.21 12.57
C THR A 549 15.40 -28.35 12.43
N ASN A 550 15.37 -29.09 11.31
CA ASN A 550 16.31 -30.17 11.02
C ASN A 550 17.76 -29.66 10.89
N LYS A 551 17.97 -28.48 10.31
CA LYS A 551 19.31 -27.90 10.12
C LYS A 551 19.90 -27.31 11.39
N ALA A 552 19.05 -26.84 12.29
CA ALA A 552 19.47 -26.27 13.55
C ALA A 552 19.73 -27.34 14.63
N SER A 553 19.22 -28.57 14.42
CA SER A 553 19.60 -29.79 15.15
C SER A 553 21.07 -30.21 14.92
N ILE A 554 21.78 -29.62 13.95
CA ILE A 554 23.25 -29.75 13.84
C ILE A 554 23.95 -29.22 15.12
N ARG A 555 23.26 -28.57 16.07
CA ARG A 555 23.85 -28.25 17.38
C ARG A 555 23.85 -29.42 18.38
N THR A 556 22.83 -30.27 18.40
CA THR A 556 22.62 -31.27 19.47
C THR A 556 23.59 -32.44 19.37
N ASN A 557 24.06 -32.76 18.15
CA ASN A 557 25.06 -33.81 17.91
C ASN A 557 26.51 -33.39 18.24
N PHE A 558 26.74 -32.13 18.61
CA PHE A 558 28.10 -31.56 18.76
C PHE A 558 28.43 -31.16 20.19
N ARG A 559 27.62 -31.58 21.17
CA ARG A 559 28.09 -31.60 22.55
C ARG A 559 29.25 -32.60 22.60
N PRO A 560 30.43 -32.26 23.15
CA PRO A 560 31.45 -33.26 23.39
C PRO A 560 30.88 -34.23 24.43
N SER A 561 30.38 -35.38 23.98
CA SER A 561 30.08 -36.51 24.84
C SER A 561 31.42 -37.13 25.25
N GLY A 562 32.03 -36.56 26.29
CA GLY A 562 33.25 -37.06 26.91
C GLY A 562 33.77 -36.10 27.98
N PRO A 563 34.14 -36.59 29.18
CA PRO A 563 34.58 -35.72 30.25
C PRO A 563 35.84 -34.98 29.83
N SER A 564 35.91 -33.69 30.19
CA SER A 564 37.14 -32.91 30.24
C SER A 564 38.23 -33.77 30.88
N VAL A 565 39.19 -34.25 30.08
CA VAL A 565 40.43 -34.83 30.62
C VAL A 565 41.16 -33.68 31.30
N ARG A 566 40.89 -33.50 32.60
CA ARG A 566 41.71 -32.69 33.48
C ARG A 566 43.13 -33.25 33.39
N PRO A 567 44.15 -32.44 33.08
CA PRO A 567 45.52 -32.86 33.32
C PRO A 567 45.64 -33.12 34.83
N SER A 568 45.98 -34.35 35.20
CA SER A 568 46.37 -34.68 36.58
C SER A 568 47.66 -33.93 36.89
N VAL A 569 47.52 -32.76 37.50
CA VAL A 569 48.65 -32.03 38.08
C VAL A 569 48.84 -32.57 39.49
N ARG A 570 49.77 -33.53 39.65
CA ARG A 570 50.42 -33.79 40.94
C ARG A 570 51.17 -32.51 41.32
N ARG A 571 50.73 -31.85 42.39
CA ARG A 571 51.48 -30.78 43.07
C ARG A 571 52.81 -31.32 43.58
N PRO A 572 53.96 -30.70 43.26
CA PRO A 572 55.11 -30.68 44.13
C PRO A 572 54.94 -29.56 45.16
N SER A 573 55.32 -29.86 46.39
CA SER A 573 55.39 -28.92 47.52
C SER A 573 56.38 -27.78 47.26
N ALA A 574 56.12 -26.66 47.92
CA ALA A 574 56.76 -25.35 47.77
C ALA A 574 58.30 -25.33 47.85
N SER A 575 58.94 -24.49 47.02
CA SER A 575 59.95 -23.51 47.43
C SER A 575 60.43 -22.65 46.25
N SER A 576 60.68 -21.37 46.56
CA SER A 576 61.41 -20.35 45.79
C SER A 576 60.67 -19.56 44.69
N ALA A 577 60.78 -18.24 44.84
CA ALA A 577 60.25 -17.20 43.99
C ALA A 577 61.13 -16.99 42.75
N VAL A 578 60.53 -17.02 41.56
CA VAL A 578 61.07 -16.37 40.35
C VAL A 578 59.89 -15.92 39.48
N ARG A 579 59.84 -14.64 39.12
CA ARG A 579 58.84 -14.07 38.18
C ARG A 579 59.00 -14.72 36.79
N PRO A 580 57.91 -15.11 36.09
CA PRO A 580 58.00 -15.39 34.66
C PRO A 580 57.80 -14.10 33.86
N VAL A 581 58.86 -13.74 33.15
CA VAL A 581 58.89 -12.79 32.03
C VAL A 581 57.88 -13.24 30.97
N ARG A 582 57.02 -12.31 30.51
CA ARG A 582 56.18 -12.50 29.31
C ARG A 582 57.08 -12.74 28.07
N PRO A 583 56.93 -13.83 27.31
CA PRO A 583 57.45 -13.87 25.96
C PRO A 583 56.41 -13.27 25.00
N ARG A 584 56.71 -12.05 24.54
CA ARG A 584 56.13 -11.43 23.35
C ARG A 584 56.65 -12.22 22.12
N THR A 585 55.99 -13.30 21.72
CA THR A 585 56.32 -13.98 20.45
C THR A 585 55.09 -14.67 19.87
N ASP A 586 54.12 -13.89 19.37
CA ASP A 586 52.93 -14.48 18.74
C ASP A 586 52.56 -13.87 17.37
N ARG A 587 53.28 -12.84 16.90
CA ARG A 587 53.06 -12.27 15.56
C ARG A 587 54.07 -12.70 14.49
N PHE A 588 55.28 -13.10 14.86
CA PHE A 588 56.34 -13.41 13.87
C PHE A 588 56.28 -14.83 13.32
N VAL A 589 55.83 -15.82 14.10
CA VAL A 589 55.79 -17.22 13.68
C VAL A 589 54.60 -17.52 12.74
N ARG A 590 53.47 -16.82 12.90
CA ARG A 590 52.30 -16.91 12.01
C ARG A 590 52.53 -16.22 10.66
N PHE A 591 53.35 -15.16 10.64
CA PHE A 591 53.72 -14.44 9.42
C PHE A 591 54.77 -15.21 8.59
N VAL A 592 55.74 -15.89 9.22
CA VAL A 592 56.86 -16.52 8.49
C VAL A 592 56.50 -17.86 7.82
N ARG A 593 55.46 -18.58 8.27
CA ARG A 593 55.08 -19.89 7.66
C ARG A 593 54.11 -19.77 6.46
N PHE A 594 53.21 -18.79 6.47
CA PHE A 594 52.25 -18.59 5.37
C PHE A 594 52.79 -17.66 4.27
N VAL A 595 53.52 -16.59 4.66
CA VAL A 595 54.12 -15.66 3.68
C VAL A 595 55.23 -16.32 2.87
N ARG A 596 55.91 -17.35 3.40
CA ARG A 596 56.92 -18.10 2.63
C ARG A 596 56.30 -19.08 1.63
N PHE A 597 55.20 -19.75 1.92
CA PHE A 597 54.59 -20.68 0.95
C PHE A 597 53.79 -19.94 -0.15
N VAL A 598 53.05 -18.88 0.20
CA VAL A 598 52.34 -18.08 -0.82
C VAL A 598 53.30 -17.22 -1.64
N ARG A 599 54.37 -16.63 -1.05
CA ARG A 599 55.43 -16.01 -1.84
C ARG A 599 56.21 -17.04 -2.64
N PHE A 600 56.36 -18.29 -2.19
CA PHE A 600 56.98 -19.36 -2.96
C PHE A 600 56.12 -19.79 -4.15
N VAL A 601 54.79 -19.93 -4.01
CA VAL A 601 53.89 -20.22 -5.14
C VAL A 601 53.78 -19.02 -6.09
N ARG A 602 53.76 -17.78 -5.60
CA ARG A 602 53.86 -16.56 -6.44
C ARG A 602 55.23 -16.42 -7.11
N PHE A 603 56.31 -16.80 -6.43
CA PHE A 603 57.68 -16.80 -6.96
C PHE A 603 57.84 -17.90 -8.01
N VAL A 604 57.30 -19.10 -7.82
CA VAL A 604 57.28 -20.18 -8.82
C VAL A 604 56.44 -19.78 -10.03
N ARG A 605 55.30 -19.09 -9.83
CA ARG A 605 54.47 -18.55 -10.93
C ARG A 605 55.16 -17.39 -11.69
N HIS A 606 55.90 -16.51 -11.01
CA HIS A 606 56.63 -15.40 -11.64
C HIS A 606 58.00 -15.79 -12.21
N ALA A 607 58.65 -16.82 -11.67
CA ALA A 607 59.95 -17.29 -12.13
C ALA A 607 59.84 -18.28 -13.30
N LEU A 608 58.69 -18.95 -13.49
CA LEU A 608 58.44 -19.85 -14.61
C LEU A 608 57.77 -19.18 -15.82
N ILE A 609 57.07 -18.06 -15.63
CA ILE A 609 56.46 -17.27 -16.71
C ILE A 609 57.15 -15.90 -16.74
N GLY A 610 58.19 -15.78 -17.56
CA GLY A 610 58.78 -14.49 -17.93
C GLY A 610 57.76 -13.61 -18.64
N TRP A 611 57.77 -12.32 -18.30
CA TRP A 611 56.77 -11.32 -18.67
C TRP A 611 56.59 -11.03 -20.18
N ALA A 612 55.34 -10.78 -20.56
CA ALA A 612 54.84 -9.57 -21.24
C ALA A 612 53.43 -9.30 -20.63
N PHE A 613 53.00 -8.13 -20.15
CA PHE A 613 53.33 -6.72 -20.40
C PHE A 613 54.04 -6.03 -19.24
#